data_AF-A0A2T5F0W7-F1
#
_entry.id   AF-A0A2T5F0W7-F1
#
_cell.length_a   1.000
_cell.length_b   1.000
_cell.length_c   1.000
_cell.angle_alpha   90.00
_cell.angle_beta   90.00
_cell.angle_gamma   90.00
#
_symmetry.space_group_name_H-M   'P 1'
#
loop_
_entity.id
_entity.type
_entity.pdbx_description
1 polymer ?
#
loop_
_entity_poly.entity_id
_entity_poly.type
_entity_poly.pdbx_seq_one_letter_code
_entity_poly.pdbx_strand_id
1 'polypeptide(L)'
;MKMELLNKINNYKSELLIEQVFKISRIKHEHFNKNVEELSNLSNDYHTNMLRFKQTGQKIFLTNSRESKKEHDIKLSKLNNSIFKCTGIDFSHDNSDSECYRALINKFGLFKVIRVLFQNELKVIYRLTYQSQSKNENDEKRKVIADIYNEKLKNLGIESGITVFYELFKALHSNNELAFNFNNNRIRKGISEKHFELGKDFEDITHNLILNNYVFSDTTKDFEHYHGHYFYEIFVLKVTFSQAIEEVNRSV
;
A
#
# COMPACT_ATOMS: atom_id res chain seq x y z
N MET A 1 6.65 -15.89 -21.89
CA MET A 1 6.22 -14.71 -22.65
C MET A 1 4.75 -14.31 -22.49
N LYS A 2 3.71 -15.07 -22.90
CA LYS A 2 2.31 -14.70 -22.56
C LYS A 2 2.02 -14.77 -21.05
N MET A 3 2.66 -15.75 -20.42
CA MET A 3 2.71 -15.86 -18.97
C MET A 3 3.60 -14.83 -18.30
N GLU A 4 4.49 -14.07 -18.95
CA GLU A 4 5.37 -13.17 -18.19
C GLU A 4 4.70 -11.84 -17.87
N LEU A 5 3.91 -11.24 -18.76
CA LEU A 5 3.19 -10.02 -18.40
C LEU A 5 1.94 -10.33 -17.58
N LEU A 6 1.19 -11.38 -17.94
CA LEU A 6 0.08 -11.85 -17.12
C LEU A 6 0.55 -12.45 -15.80
N ASN A 7 1.69 -13.15 -15.72
CA ASN A 7 2.27 -13.51 -14.41
C ASN A 7 3.01 -12.36 -13.77
N LYS A 8 3.53 -11.33 -14.44
CA LYS A 8 4.00 -10.12 -13.72
C LYS A 8 2.80 -9.44 -13.07
N ILE A 9 1.75 -9.18 -13.84
CA ILE A 9 0.46 -8.63 -13.36
C ILE A 9 -0.22 -9.56 -12.33
N ASN A 10 -0.16 -10.89 -12.48
CA ASN A 10 -0.72 -11.87 -11.52
C ASN A 10 0.24 -12.21 -10.35
N ASN A 11 1.54 -11.98 -10.47
CA ASN A 11 2.54 -12.10 -9.38
C ASN A 11 2.52 -10.85 -8.51
N TYR A 12 2.05 -9.71 -9.03
CA TYR A 12 1.59 -8.56 -8.22
C TYR A 12 0.29 -8.84 -7.41
N LYS A 13 -0.12 -10.12 -7.30
CA LYS A 13 -0.94 -10.55 -6.15
C LYS A 13 -0.17 -10.46 -4.83
N SER A 14 1.16 -10.33 -4.86
CA SER A 14 1.99 -10.07 -3.71
C SER A 14 2.09 -8.56 -3.49
N GLU A 15 1.18 -8.08 -2.66
CA GLU A 15 1.38 -7.04 -1.66
C GLU A 15 1.33 -5.50 -2.00
N LEU A 16 1.62 -4.99 -3.21
CA LEU A 16 1.19 -3.62 -3.63
C LEU A 16 0.20 -3.74 -4.80
N LEU A 17 -1.08 -3.89 -4.47
CA LEU A 17 -2.14 -4.10 -5.47
C LEU A 17 -2.05 -3.05 -6.58
N ILE A 18 -2.03 -3.48 -7.84
CA ILE A 18 -2.05 -2.60 -9.02
C ILE A 18 -3.11 -1.49 -8.90
N GLU A 19 -4.27 -1.79 -8.32
CA GLU A 19 -5.31 -0.81 -8.00
C GLU A 19 -4.84 0.39 -7.16
N GLN A 20 -3.92 0.17 -6.21
CA GLN A 20 -3.33 1.22 -5.38
C GLN A 20 -2.43 2.15 -6.20
N VAL A 21 -1.62 1.59 -7.11
CA VAL A 21 -0.82 2.37 -8.07
C VAL A 21 -1.74 3.26 -8.92
N PHE A 22 -2.85 2.71 -9.41
CA PHE A 22 -3.87 3.44 -10.16
C PHE A 22 -4.55 4.53 -9.31
N LYS A 23 -4.92 4.23 -8.06
CA LYS A 23 -5.52 5.19 -7.11
C LYS A 23 -4.59 6.37 -6.85
N ILE A 24 -3.30 6.13 -6.61
CA ILE A 24 -2.31 7.20 -6.32
C ILE A 24 -2.05 8.06 -7.57
N SER A 25 -1.90 7.40 -8.73
CA SER A 25 -1.60 8.06 -9.99
C SER A 25 -2.79 8.73 -10.67
N ARG A 26 -4.01 8.51 -10.16
CA ARG A 26 -5.29 8.99 -10.74
C ARG A 26 -5.55 8.48 -12.16
N ILE A 27 -4.88 7.42 -12.58
CA ILE A 27 -5.16 6.78 -13.87
C ILE A 27 -6.48 6.01 -13.73
N LYS A 28 -7.37 6.13 -14.73
CA LYS A 28 -8.66 5.41 -14.73
C LYS A 28 -8.42 3.91 -14.91
N HIS A 29 -8.89 3.12 -13.95
CA HIS A 29 -8.76 1.67 -13.95
C HIS A 29 -9.37 1.02 -15.22
N GLU A 30 -10.50 1.55 -15.71
CA GLU A 30 -11.14 1.12 -16.94
C GLU A 30 -10.22 1.20 -18.18
N HIS A 31 -9.39 2.24 -18.24
CA HIS A 31 -8.47 2.43 -19.36
C HIS A 31 -7.34 1.38 -19.33
N PHE A 32 -6.88 1.00 -18.14
CA PHE A 32 -5.90 -0.07 -17.98
C PHE A 32 -6.47 -1.42 -18.38
N ASN A 33 -7.65 -1.77 -17.86
CA ASN A 33 -8.31 -3.05 -18.16
C ASN A 33 -8.53 -3.24 -19.66
N LYS A 34 -8.97 -2.19 -20.37
CA LYS A 34 -9.12 -2.23 -21.82
C LYS A 34 -7.79 -2.50 -22.53
N ASN A 35 -6.71 -1.84 -22.13
CA ASN A 35 -5.39 -2.07 -22.73
C ASN A 35 -4.87 -3.50 -22.45
N VAL A 36 -5.13 -4.04 -21.25
CA VAL A 36 -4.76 -5.42 -20.87
C VAL A 36 -5.56 -6.45 -21.68
N GLU A 37 -6.86 -6.24 -21.86
CA GLU A 37 -7.72 -7.09 -22.68
C GLU A 37 -7.24 -7.11 -24.14
N GLU A 38 -6.95 -5.95 -24.71
CA GLU A 38 -6.45 -5.83 -26.07
C GLU A 38 -5.08 -6.53 -26.26
N LEU A 39 -4.18 -6.44 -25.27
CA LEU A 39 -2.90 -7.19 -25.27
C LEU A 39 -3.13 -8.71 -25.18
N SER A 40 -4.11 -9.15 -24.38
CA SER A 40 -4.50 -10.55 -24.27
C SER A 40 -5.03 -11.10 -25.59
N ASN A 41 -5.88 -10.33 -26.28
CA ASN A 41 -6.43 -10.67 -27.59
C ASN A 41 -5.33 -10.81 -28.65
N LEU A 42 -4.41 -9.84 -28.75
CA LEU A 42 -3.27 -9.95 -29.68
C LEU A 42 -2.39 -11.17 -29.39
N SER A 43 -2.23 -11.53 -28.12
CA SER A 43 -1.53 -12.75 -27.72
C SER A 43 -2.31 -14.04 -28.04
N ASN A 44 -3.65 -14.01 -28.02
CA ASN A 44 -4.50 -15.11 -28.48
C ASN A 44 -4.39 -15.28 -30.00
N ASP A 45 -4.43 -14.19 -30.74
CA ASP A 45 -4.32 -14.20 -32.20
C ASP A 45 -2.96 -14.71 -32.66
N TYR A 46 -1.87 -14.27 -32.02
CA TYR A 46 -0.54 -14.81 -32.25
C TYR A 46 -0.51 -16.34 -32.09
N HIS A 47 -1.04 -16.85 -30.97
CA HIS A 47 -0.98 -18.27 -30.66
C HIS A 47 -1.88 -19.09 -31.60
N THR A 48 -3.09 -18.61 -31.87
CA THR A 48 -4.05 -19.25 -32.78
C THR A 48 -3.50 -19.33 -34.21
N ASN A 49 -2.92 -18.24 -34.70
CA ASN A 49 -2.29 -18.21 -36.02
C ASN A 49 -1.06 -19.13 -36.08
N MET A 50 -0.23 -19.19 -35.03
CA MET A 50 0.87 -20.15 -34.97
C MET A 50 0.40 -21.61 -34.97
N LEU A 51 -0.69 -21.94 -34.27
CA LEU A 51 -1.27 -23.27 -34.28
C LEU A 51 -1.83 -23.63 -35.66
N ARG A 52 -2.57 -22.71 -36.29
CA ARG A 52 -3.11 -22.91 -37.65
C ARG A 52 -2.00 -23.05 -38.69
N PHE A 53 -0.92 -22.30 -38.57
CA PHE A 53 0.26 -22.46 -39.42
C PHE A 53 0.87 -23.87 -39.26
N LYS A 54 1.04 -24.35 -38.02
CA LYS A 54 1.56 -25.70 -37.76
C LYS A 54 0.67 -26.81 -38.33
N GLN A 55 -0.65 -26.61 -38.31
CA GLN A 55 -1.61 -27.60 -38.81
C GLN A 55 -1.73 -27.61 -40.35
N THR A 56 -1.70 -26.44 -40.98
CA THR A 56 -2.06 -26.28 -42.40
C THR A 56 -0.87 -25.97 -43.32
N GLY A 57 0.26 -25.53 -42.77
CA GLY A 57 1.43 -25.07 -43.52
C GLY A 57 1.21 -23.75 -44.30
N GLN A 58 0.02 -23.15 -44.23
CA GLN A 58 -0.30 -21.96 -45.02
C GLN A 58 0.43 -20.72 -44.50
N LYS A 59 1.27 -20.11 -45.35
CA LYS A 59 2.09 -18.94 -45.01
C LYS A 59 1.30 -17.74 -44.49
N ILE A 60 0.03 -17.60 -44.87
CA ILE A 60 -0.83 -16.52 -44.39
C ILE A 60 -0.94 -16.49 -42.86
N PHE A 61 -1.05 -17.66 -42.22
CA PHE A 61 -1.12 -17.72 -40.76
C PHE A 61 0.22 -17.37 -40.10
N LEU A 62 1.34 -17.70 -40.74
CA LEU A 62 2.65 -17.25 -40.24
C LEU A 62 2.78 -15.73 -40.33
N THR A 63 2.37 -15.12 -41.45
CA THR A 63 2.36 -13.67 -41.62
C THR A 63 1.49 -13.00 -40.55
N ASN A 64 0.24 -13.45 -40.41
CA ASN A 64 -0.70 -12.90 -39.41
C ASN A 64 -0.16 -13.04 -37.98
N SER A 65 0.50 -14.15 -37.64
CA SER A 65 1.12 -14.29 -36.31
C SER A 65 2.22 -13.25 -36.06
N ARG A 66 3.06 -12.97 -37.07
CA ARG A 66 4.12 -11.96 -36.95
C ARG A 66 3.55 -10.56 -36.78
N GLU A 67 2.46 -10.25 -37.48
CA GLU A 67 1.73 -8.99 -37.34
C GLU A 67 1.13 -8.84 -35.95
N SER A 68 0.40 -9.84 -35.45
CA SER A 68 -0.15 -9.82 -34.09
C SER A 68 0.93 -9.65 -33.02
N LYS A 69 2.09 -10.31 -33.19
CA LYS A 69 3.23 -10.15 -32.28
C LYS A 69 3.81 -8.72 -32.33
N LYS A 70 4.01 -8.18 -33.53
CA LYS A 70 4.53 -6.82 -33.70
C LYS A 70 3.58 -5.78 -33.08
N GLU A 71 2.29 -5.92 -33.31
CA GLU A 71 1.28 -5.03 -32.72
C GLU A 71 1.25 -5.15 -31.19
N HIS A 72 1.31 -6.38 -30.68
CA HIS A 72 1.42 -6.64 -29.24
C HIS A 72 2.61 -5.89 -28.63
N ASP A 73 3.81 -6.02 -29.20
CA ASP A 73 5.03 -5.44 -28.65
C ASP A 73 4.99 -3.90 -28.68
N ILE A 74 4.46 -3.31 -29.76
CA ILE A 74 4.25 -1.85 -29.86
C ILE A 74 3.28 -1.38 -28.77
N LYS A 75 2.17 -2.09 -28.60
CA LYS A 75 1.13 -1.71 -27.64
C LYS A 75 1.60 -1.87 -26.19
N LEU A 76 2.35 -2.92 -25.92
CA LEU A 76 2.98 -3.16 -24.62
C LEU A 76 3.98 -2.05 -24.28
N SER A 77 4.85 -1.69 -25.23
CA SER A 77 5.79 -0.58 -25.03
C SER A 77 5.08 0.75 -24.76
N LYS A 78 3.98 1.05 -25.47
CA LYS A 78 3.16 2.24 -25.21
C LYS A 78 2.53 2.22 -23.83
N LEU A 79 1.98 1.08 -23.40
CA LEU A 79 1.39 0.91 -22.09
C LEU A 79 2.42 1.12 -20.98
N ASN A 80 3.57 0.46 -21.06
CA ASN A 80 4.66 0.61 -20.09
C ASN A 80 5.15 2.05 -19.99
N ASN A 81 5.35 2.74 -21.12
CA ASN A 81 5.74 4.14 -21.13
C ASN A 81 4.68 5.06 -20.50
N SER A 82 3.40 4.79 -20.75
CA SER A 82 2.28 5.54 -20.15
C SER A 82 2.28 5.38 -18.63
N ILE A 83 2.40 4.12 -18.16
CA ILE A 83 2.42 3.82 -16.74
C ILE A 83 3.65 4.45 -16.07
N PHE A 84 4.84 4.31 -16.65
CA PHE A 84 6.07 4.92 -16.12
C PHE A 84 5.96 6.44 -16.01
N LYS A 85 5.43 7.12 -17.03
CA LYS A 85 5.22 8.58 -16.99
C LYS A 85 4.29 9.00 -15.85
N CYS A 86 3.24 8.22 -15.62
CA CYS A 86 2.24 8.51 -14.59
C CYS A 86 2.69 8.11 -13.19
N THR A 87 3.45 7.02 -13.03
CA THR A 87 3.70 6.39 -11.72
C THR A 87 5.16 6.46 -11.29
N GLY A 88 6.09 6.60 -12.23
CA GLY A 88 7.53 6.41 -12.02
C GLY A 88 7.98 4.95 -12.05
N ILE A 89 7.05 3.99 -12.21
CA ILE A 89 7.33 2.54 -12.15
C ILE A 89 7.58 2.02 -13.57
N ASP A 90 8.72 1.37 -13.76
CA ASP A 90 9.08 0.76 -15.04
C ASP A 90 8.65 -0.71 -15.09
N PHE A 91 7.50 -0.95 -15.70
CA PHE A 91 6.94 -2.30 -15.87
C PHE A 91 7.68 -3.18 -16.89
N SER A 92 8.79 -2.72 -17.49
CA SER A 92 9.62 -3.56 -18.36
C SER A 92 10.48 -4.57 -17.59
N HIS A 93 10.72 -4.34 -16.29
CA HIS A 93 11.48 -5.23 -15.41
C HIS A 93 10.61 -5.74 -14.24
N ASP A 94 11.08 -6.78 -13.57
CA ASP A 94 10.47 -7.22 -12.31
C ASP A 94 10.88 -6.21 -11.23
N ASN A 95 9.91 -5.45 -10.73
CA ASN A 95 10.14 -4.55 -9.61
C ASN A 95 9.71 -5.28 -8.36
N SER A 96 10.54 -5.21 -7.32
CA SER A 96 10.07 -5.44 -5.97
C SER A 96 9.06 -4.37 -5.59
N ASP A 97 8.21 -4.67 -4.63
CA ASP A 97 7.19 -3.72 -4.24
C ASP A 97 7.76 -2.48 -3.53
N SER A 98 8.89 -2.68 -2.84
CA SER A 98 9.76 -1.64 -2.32
C SER A 98 10.18 -0.63 -3.39
N GLU A 99 10.54 -1.10 -4.59
CA GLU A 99 10.90 -0.24 -5.72
C GLU A 99 9.69 0.49 -6.30
N CYS A 100 8.57 -0.22 -6.48
CA CYS A 100 7.30 0.37 -6.92
C CYS A 100 6.87 1.52 -5.99
N TYR A 101 6.99 1.29 -4.69
CA TYR A 101 6.57 2.21 -3.67
C TYR A 101 7.51 3.42 -3.56
N ARG A 102 8.84 3.23 -3.60
CA ARG A 102 9.80 4.34 -3.69
C ARG A 102 9.57 5.20 -4.92
N ALA A 103 9.26 4.59 -6.06
CA ALA A 103 8.92 5.34 -7.27
C ALA A 103 7.69 6.22 -7.09
N LEU A 104 6.65 5.71 -6.40
CA LEU A 104 5.45 6.49 -6.08
C LEU A 104 5.72 7.64 -5.10
N ILE A 105 6.49 7.43 -4.03
CA ILE A 105 6.93 8.54 -3.14
C ILE A 105 7.67 9.58 -3.97
N ASN A 106 8.68 9.17 -4.73
CA ASN A 106 9.52 10.10 -5.49
C ASN A 106 8.69 10.92 -6.49
N LYS A 107 7.64 10.31 -7.05
CA LYS A 107 6.75 10.95 -8.01
C LYS A 107 5.71 11.87 -7.37
N PHE A 108 5.16 11.49 -6.21
CA PHE A 108 3.94 12.09 -5.67
C PHE A 108 4.07 12.70 -4.28
N GLY A 109 5.18 12.46 -3.58
CA GLY A 109 5.39 12.83 -2.20
C GLY A 109 4.70 11.86 -1.22
N LEU A 110 5.34 11.67 -0.07
CA LEU A 110 4.87 10.81 1.04
C LEU A 110 3.43 11.16 1.45
N PHE A 111 3.13 12.46 1.56
CA PHE A 111 1.83 12.96 1.99
C PHE A 111 0.69 12.48 1.08
N LYS A 112 0.87 12.60 -0.24
CA LYS A 112 -0.16 12.19 -1.20
C LYS A 112 -0.38 10.69 -1.17
N VAL A 113 0.70 9.90 -1.08
CA VAL A 113 0.64 8.45 -0.99
C VAL A 113 -0.12 8.04 0.29
N ILE A 114 0.24 8.59 1.45
CA ILE A 114 -0.45 8.30 2.71
C ILE A 114 -1.93 8.61 2.63
N ARG A 115 -2.27 9.79 2.13
CA ARG A 115 -3.66 10.22 2.07
C ARG A 115 -4.49 9.29 1.20
N VAL A 116 -3.97 8.86 0.05
CA VAL A 116 -4.72 7.99 -0.86
C VAL A 116 -4.87 6.58 -0.30
N LEU A 117 -3.84 6.05 0.35
CA LEU A 117 -3.82 4.66 0.79
C LEU A 117 -4.43 4.44 2.19
N PHE A 118 -4.27 5.38 3.13
CA PHE A 118 -4.54 5.12 4.55
C PHE A 118 -5.54 6.07 5.19
N GLN A 119 -6.07 7.07 4.48
CA GLN A 119 -6.98 8.05 5.07
C GLN A 119 -8.24 7.41 5.66
N ASN A 120 -8.72 6.30 5.09
CA ASN A 120 -9.92 5.61 5.57
C ASN A 120 -9.64 4.83 6.86
N GLU A 121 -8.52 4.12 6.91
CA GLU A 121 -8.04 3.39 8.08
C GLU A 121 -7.82 4.36 9.25
N LEU A 122 -7.13 5.47 8.98
CA LEU A 122 -6.91 6.52 9.97
C LEU A 122 -8.23 7.17 10.44
N LYS A 123 -9.23 7.28 9.57
CA LYS A 123 -10.58 7.74 9.94
C LYS A 123 -11.28 6.78 10.90
N VAL A 124 -11.08 5.47 10.75
CA VAL A 124 -11.66 4.47 11.67
C VAL A 124 -11.03 4.59 13.06
N ILE A 125 -9.71 4.64 13.13
CA ILE A 125 -8.98 4.85 14.39
C ILE A 125 -9.45 6.15 15.06
N TYR A 126 -9.57 7.24 14.29
CA TYR A 126 -10.08 8.53 14.79
C TYR A 126 -11.49 8.41 15.39
N ARG A 127 -12.41 7.73 14.68
CA ARG A 127 -13.79 7.54 15.15
C ARG A 127 -13.87 6.75 16.45
N LEU A 128 -13.00 5.75 16.63
CA LEU A 128 -13.05 4.86 17.78
C LEU A 128 -12.31 5.41 18.99
N THR A 129 -11.30 6.27 18.79
CA THR A 129 -10.46 6.80 19.88
C THR A 129 -10.78 8.23 20.28
N TYR A 130 -11.34 9.05 19.38
CA TYR A 130 -11.58 10.48 19.62
C TYR A 130 -13.06 10.86 19.64
N GLN A 131 -13.89 10.33 18.73
CA GLN A 131 -15.34 10.60 18.76
C GLN A 131 -16.08 9.88 19.91
N SER A 132 -15.41 9.00 20.67
CA SER A 132 -15.92 8.36 21.88
C SER A 132 -15.98 9.28 23.11
N GLN A 133 -15.52 10.52 22.99
CA GLN A 133 -15.75 11.56 24.01
C GLN A 133 -17.11 12.27 23.86
N SER A 134 -17.98 11.79 22.96
CA SER A 134 -19.26 12.39 22.59
C SER A 134 -20.45 11.56 23.08
N LYS A 135 -20.78 11.70 24.37
CA LYS A 135 -22.06 11.42 25.06
C LYS A 135 -23.07 10.49 24.36
N ASN A 136 -22.79 9.19 24.20
CA ASN A 136 -23.82 8.16 24.00
C ASN A 136 -23.35 6.80 24.56
N GLU A 137 -24.27 5.99 25.12
CA GLU A 137 -24.01 4.77 25.92
C GLU A 137 -23.16 3.65 25.24
N ASN A 138 -22.90 3.72 23.93
CA ASN A 138 -21.87 2.90 23.25
C ASN A 138 -20.42 3.39 23.52
N ASP A 139 -20.24 4.38 24.41
CA ASP A 139 -18.98 5.06 24.70
C ASP A 139 -18.07 4.31 25.68
N GLU A 140 -18.57 3.45 26.56
CA GLU A 140 -17.71 2.82 27.59
C GLU A 140 -16.63 1.92 26.98
N LYS A 141 -17.00 0.99 26.09
CA LYS A 141 -16.04 0.12 25.40
C LYS A 141 -15.03 0.94 24.58
N ARG A 142 -15.48 2.02 23.93
CA ARG A 142 -14.60 2.89 23.13
C ARG A 142 -13.68 3.74 24.00
N LYS A 143 -14.14 4.17 25.17
CA LYS A 143 -13.35 4.88 26.16
C LYS A 143 -12.25 3.99 26.69
N VAL A 144 -12.56 2.73 27.04
CA VAL A 144 -11.56 1.73 27.45
C VAL A 144 -10.54 1.47 26.32
N ILE A 145 -10.99 1.32 25.06
CA ILE A 145 -10.09 1.21 23.90
C ILE A 145 -9.18 2.45 23.78
N ALA A 146 -9.73 3.66 23.92
CA ALA A 146 -8.98 4.90 23.83
C ALA A 146 -7.94 5.02 24.95
N ASP A 147 -8.29 4.65 26.18
CA ASP A 147 -7.39 4.70 27.33
C ASP A 147 -6.21 3.74 27.14
N ILE A 148 -6.48 2.47 26.80
CA ILE A 148 -5.45 1.45 26.52
C ILE A 148 -4.58 1.88 25.32
N TYR A 149 -5.19 2.40 24.26
CA TYR A 149 -4.47 2.90 23.09
C TYR A 149 -3.51 4.04 23.47
N ASN A 150 -3.98 5.02 24.25
CA ASN A 150 -3.16 6.15 24.69
C ASN A 150 -2.01 5.71 25.60
N GLU A 151 -2.24 4.73 26.48
CA GLU A 151 -1.20 4.16 27.34
C GLU A 151 -0.12 3.48 26.51
N LYS A 152 -0.51 2.61 25.57
CA LYS A 152 0.46 1.93 24.69
C LYS A 152 1.27 2.92 23.84
N LEU A 153 0.64 3.98 23.31
CA LEU A 153 1.36 5.03 22.58
C LEU A 153 2.36 5.79 23.46
N LYS A 154 2.01 6.08 24.72
CA LYS A 154 2.95 6.67 25.69
C LYS A 154 4.12 5.72 26.00
N ASN A 155 3.86 4.41 26.08
CA ASN A 155 4.91 3.41 26.27
C ASN A 155 5.91 3.37 25.10
N LEU A 156 5.47 3.77 23.91
CA LEU A 156 6.32 3.95 22.72
C LEU A 156 6.94 5.36 22.59
N GLY A 157 6.74 6.24 23.57
CA GLY A 157 7.37 7.58 23.58
C GLY A 157 6.57 8.64 22.84
N ILE A 158 5.36 8.32 22.40
CA ILE A 158 4.47 9.26 21.74
C ILE A 158 3.62 9.95 22.82
N GLU A 159 4.19 10.97 23.46
CA GLU A 159 3.48 11.77 24.47
C GLU A 159 2.23 12.43 23.85
N SER A 160 1.08 12.28 24.52
CA SER A 160 -0.23 12.73 24.00
C SER A 160 -0.63 12.04 22.69
N GLY A 161 -0.38 10.72 22.58
CA GLY A 161 -0.52 9.93 21.36
C GLY A 161 -1.83 10.11 20.60
N ILE A 162 -2.98 10.14 21.28
CA ILE A 162 -4.29 10.39 20.64
C ILE A 162 -4.37 11.79 20.01
N THR A 163 -3.82 12.81 20.67
CA THR A 163 -3.81 14.19 20.15
C THR A 163 -2.89 14.31 18.93
N VAL A 164 -1.72 13.68 18.97
CA VAL A 164 -0.78 13.66 17.84
C VAL A 164 -1.40 12.93 16.64
N PHE A 165 -2.08 11.82 16.89
CA PHE A 165 -2.86 11.10 15.88
C PHE A 165 -3.98 11.97 15.29
N TYR A 166 -4.72 12.68 16.13
CA TYR A 166 -5.78 13.60 15.69
C TYR A 166 -5.25 14.69 14.76
N GLU A 167 -4.16 15.35 15.14
CA GLU A 167 -3.57 16.42 14.32
C GLU A 167 -2.99 15.86 13.01
N LEU A 168 -2.46 14.64 13.01
CA LEU A 168 -2.06 13.94 11.79
C LEU A 168 -3.26 13.65 10.87
N PHE A 169 -4.35 13.11 11.42
CA PHE A 169 -5.58 12.85 10.65
C PHE A 169 -6.20 14.14 10.10
N LYS A 170 -6.27 15.18 10.93
CA LYS A 170 -6.77 16.51 10.55
C LYS A 170 -5.92 17.11 9.44
N ALA A 171 -4.60 16.96 9.49
CA ALA A 171 -3.70 17.41 8.42
C ALA A 171 -3.98 16.67 7.10
N LEU A 172 -4.19 15.35 7.14
CA LEU A 172 -4.58 14.57 5.95
C LEU A 172 -5.94 15.00 5.38
N HIS A 173 -6.92 15.23 6.25
CA HIS A 173 -8.26 15.64 5.87
C HIS A 173 -8.29 17.06 5.27
N SER A 174 -7.52 17.98 5.86
CA SER A 174 -7.42 19.37 5.40
C SER A 174 -6.42 19.59 4.26
N ASN A 175 -5.83 18.52 3.72
CA ASN A 175 -4.79 18.60 2.68
C ASN A 175 -3.58 19.47 3.09
N ASN A 176 -3.21 19.45 4.37
CA ASN A 176 -2.11 20.25 4.94
C ASN A 176 -0.84 19.40 5.13
N GLU A 177 0.02 19.40 4.11
CA GLU A 177 1.26 18.61 4.10
C GLU A 177 2.27 19.07 5.16
N LEU A 178 2.37 20.38 5.43
CA LEU A 178 3.28 20.90 6.46
C LEU A 178 2.88 20.42 7.86
N ALA A 179 1.59 20.50 8.19
CA ALA A 179 1.07 20.00 9.46
C ALA A 179 1.21 18.47 9.55
N PHE A 180 1.04 17.75 8.44
CA PHE A 180 1.26 16.31 8.40
C PHE A 180 2.73 15.98 8.72
N ASN A 181 3.67 16.60 8.01
CA ASN A 181 5.10 16.36 8.22
C ASN A 181 5.54 16.74 9.64
N PHE A 182 5.02 17.83 10.19
CA PHE A 182 5.29 18.23 11.57
C PHE A 182 4.84 17.16 12.58
N ASN A 183 3.60 16.69 12.49
CA ASN A 183 3.08 15.67 13.41
C ASN A 183 3.75 14.30 13.19
N ASN A 184 4.02 13.94 11.94
CA ASN A 184 4.76 12.71 11.62
C ASN A 184 6.18 12.73 12.23
N ASN A 185 6.88 13.87 12.15
CA ASN A 185 8.19 14.03 12.76
C ASN A 185 8.13 14.00 14.29
N ARG A 186 7.05 14.49 14.92
CA ARG A 186 6.85 14.35 16.37
C ARG A 186 6.72 12.89 16.80
N ILE A 187 5.98 12.09 16.04
CA ILE A 187 5.86 10.64 16.27
C ILE A 187 7.24 9.98 16.14
N ARG A 188 7.94 10.22 15.03
CA ARG A 188 9.32 9.71 14.82
C ARG A 188 10.24 10.06 15.96
N LYS A 189 10.25 11.33 16.37
CA LYS A 189 11.11 11.84 17.43
C LYS A 189 10.81 11.16 18.75
N GLY A 190 9.56 11.09 19.17
CA GLY A 190 9.17 10.47 20.44
C GLY A 190 9.56 8.99 20.51
N ILE A 191 9.37 8.26 19.40
CA ILE A 191 9.77 6.87 19.31
C ILE A 191 11.31 6.74 19.30
N SER A 192 12.01 7.55 18.51
CA SER A 192 13.48 7.56 18.47
C SER A 192 14.12 7.89 19.82
N GLU A 193 13.59 8.87 20.56
CA GLU A 193 14.14 9.30 21.85
C GLU A 193 14.01 8.20 22.91
N LYS A 194 12.83 7.55 22.99
CA LYS A 194 12.60 6.44 23.93
C LYS A 194 13.41 5.19 23.59
N HIS A 195 13.90 5.07 22.36
CA HIS A 195 14.67 3.92 21.92
C HIS A 195 16.18 4.17 21.81
N PHE A 196 16.63 5.44 21.77
CA PHE A 196 18.03 5.80 22.03
C PHE A 196 18.44 5.36 23.45
N GLU A 197 17.50 5.36 24.40
CA GLU A 197 17.66 4.81 25.75
C GLU A 197 17.80 3.27 25.77
N LEU A 198 17.41 2.58 24.69
CA LEU A 198 17.39 1.10 24.57
C LEU A 198 18.44 0.54 23.60
N GLY A 199 19.22 1.39 22.93
CA GLY A 199 20.38 0.99 22.11
C GLY A 199 20.07 0.17 20.84
N LYS A 200 18.86 0.31 20.25
CA LYS A 200 18.45 -0.41 19.04
C LYS A 200 18.08 0.56 17.91
N ASP A 201 18.41 0.20 16.67
CA ASP A 201 17.95 0.94 15.49
C ASP A 201 16.44 0.73 15.30
N PHE A 202 15.77 1.75 14.78
CA PHE A 202 14.34 1.82 14.57
C PHE A 202 13.84 0.72 13.63
N GLU A 203 14.63 0.39 12.60
CA GLU A 203 14.34 -0.68 11.66
C GLU A 203 14.39 -2.06 12.33
N ASP A 204 15.37 -2.30 13.22
CA ASP A 204 15.48 -3.51 14.05
C ASP A 204 14.30 -3.66 15.02
N ILE A 205 13.74 -2.56 15.52
CA ILE A 205 12.60 -2.58 16.44
C ILE A 205 11.33 -2.98 15.70
N THR A 206 11.09 -2.42 14.52
CA THR A 206 9.95 -2.84 13.68
C THR A 206 10.07 -4.30 13.30
N HIS A 207 11.27 -4.72 12.92
CA HIS A 207 11.56 -6.11 12.61
C HIS A 207 11.33 -7.01 13.83
N ASN A 208 11.69 -6.58 15.04
CA ASN A 208 11.41 -7.30 16.28
C ASN A 208 9.91 -7.31 16.66
N LEU A 209 9.17 -6.23 16.44
CA LEU A 209 7.72 -6.17 16.69
C LEU A 209 6.96 -7.10 15.74
N ILE A 210 7.42 -7.20 14.48
CA ILE A 210 6.95 -8.15 13.48
C ILE A 210 7.33 -9.59 13.87
N LEU A 211 8.61 -9.85 14.20
CA LEU A 211 9.14 -11.19 14.53
C LEU A 211 8.58 -11.80 15.83
N ASN A 212 8.26 -10.99 16.83
CA ASN A 212 7.78 -11.49 18.13
C ASN A 212 6.26 -11.68 18.18
N ASN A 213 5.55 -11.73 17.04
CA ASN A 213 4.09 -11.87 16.96
C ASN A 213 3.33 -10.82 17.80
N TYR A 214 3.89 -9.61 18.00
CA TYR A 214 3.12 -8.48 18.54
C TYR A 214 2.17 -7.88 17.48
N VAL A 215 2.25 -8.39 16.26
CA VAL A 215 1.31 -8.23 15.15
C VAL A 215 0.36 -9.44 15.17
N PHE A 216 -0.94 -9.20 15.36
CA PHE A 216 -1.94 -10.27 15.27
C PHE A 216 -2.34 -10.55 13.82
N SER A 217 -2.64 -11.82 13.59
CA SER A 217 -3.03 -12.57 12.37
C SER A 217 -4.07 -11.97 11.41
N ASP A 218 -4.55 -10.76 11.65
CA ASP A 218 -5.53 -10.03 10.81
C ASP A 218 -4.92 -8.85 10.04
N THR A 219 -3.64 -8.58 10.24
CA THR A 219 -2.87 -7.84 9.24
C THR A 219 -2.61 -8.81 8.10
N THR A 220 -3.16 -8.55 6.91
CA THR A 220 -2.79 -9.31 5.71
C THR A 220 -1.28 -9.42 5.61
N LYS A 221 -0.71 -10.49 5.03
CA LYS A 221 0.75 -10.58 4.80
C LYS A 221 1.30 -9.31 4.12
N ASP A 222 0.48 -8.69 3.27
CA ASP A 222 0.70 -7.38 2.64
C ASP A 222 0.89 -6.19 3.61
N PHE A 223 0.47 -6.30 4.86
CA PHE A 223 0.58 -5.22 5.84
C PHE A 223 1.92 -5.30 6.60
N GLU A 224 2.41 -6.50 6.93
CA GLU A 224 3.70 -6.72 7.62
C GLU A 224 4.91 -6.35 6.75
N HIS A 225 4.88 -6.67 5.45
CA HIS A 225 6.02 -6.43 4.55
C HIS A 225 6.24 -4.94 4.23
N TYR A 226 5.21 -4.09 4.30
CA TYR A 226 5.24 -2.72 3.73
C TYR A 226 5.40 -1.63 4.76
N HIS A 227 4.72 -1.83 5.89
CA HIS A 227 4.60 -0.80 6.88
C HIS A 227 5.86 -0.73 7.77
N GLY A 228 6.61 -1.84 7.84
CA GLY A 228 7.90 -1.90 8.51
C GLY A 228 8.97 -0.99 7.90
N HIS A 229 8.97 -0.83 6.57
CA HIS A 229 10.08 -0.18 5.85
C HIS A 229 9.80 1.24 5.36
N TYR A 230 8.53 1.67 5.27
CA TYR A 230 8.18 2.91 4.57
C TYR A 230 7.27 3.87 5.32
N PHE A 231 6.50 3.38 6.30
CA PHE A 231 5.48 4.14 7.01
C PHE A 231 5.36 3.75 8.47
N TYR A 232 6.51 3.64 9.11
CA TYR A 232 6.61 3.18 10.48
C TYR A 232 5.67 3.91 11.44
N GLU A 233 5.50 5.23 11.28
CA GLU A 233 4.62 6.01 12.16
C GLU A 233 3.16 5.54 12.07
N ILE A 234 2.67 5.34 10.86
CA ILE A 234 1.30 4.87 10.60
C ILE A 234 1.14 3.39 10.99
N PHE A 235 2.19 2.60 10.78
CA PHE A 235 2.25 1.21 11.25
C PHE A 235 2.06 1.12 12.75
N VAL A 236 2.89 1.84 13.50
CA VAL A 236 2.87 1.86 14.96
C VAL A 236 1.50 2.30 15.46
N LEU A 237 0.93 3.35 14.89
CA LEU A 237 -0.41 3.82 15.26
C LEU A 237 -1.47 2.72 15.04
N LYS A 238 -1.46 2.04 13.89
CA LYS A 238 -2.43 0.98 13.58
C LYS A 238 -2.23 -0.26 14.44
N VAL A 239 -0.99 -0.74 14.61
CA VAL A 239 -0.66 -1.91 15.45
C VAL A 239 -1.08 -1.64 16.89
N THR A 240 -0.72 -0.48 17.43
CA THR A 240 -1.05 -0.10 18.79
C THR A 240 -2.56 -0.02 18.99
N PHE A 241 -3.30 0.45 17.98
CA PHE A 241 -4.76 0.50 18.03
C PHE A 241 -5.40 -0.90 17.99
N SER A 242 -4.91 -1.79 17.11
CA SER A 242 -5.37 -3.18 17.07
C SER A 242 -5.13 -3.89 18.40
N GLN A 243 -3.96 -3.70 19.01
CA GLN A 243 -3.65 -4.27 20.32
C GLN A 243 -4.61 -3.76 21.40
N ALA A 244 -4.98 -2.47 21.37
CA ALA A 244 -5.96 -1.93 22.30
C ALA A 244 -7.34 -2.56 22.12
N ILE A 245 -7.80 -2.78 20.88
CA ILE A 245 -9.07 -3.47 20.60
C ILE A 245 -9.04 -4.90 21.15
N GLU A 246 -7.97 -5.63 20.88
CA GLU A 246 -7.89 -7.03 21.24
C GLU A 246 -7.82 -7.24 22.75
N GLU A 247 -7.07 -6.40 23.46
CA GLU A 247 -7.00 -6.44 24.92
C GLU A 247 -8.38 -6.24 25.56
N VAL A 248 -9.17 -5.30 25.01
CA VAL A 248 -10.56 -5.11 25.44
C VAL A 248 -11.42 -6.33 25.13
N ASN A 249 -11.24 -6.97 23.97
CA ASN A 249 -12.01 -8.17 23.61
C ASN A 249 -11.63 -9.41 24.43
N ARG A 250 -10.39 -9.49 24.96
CA ARG A 250 -9.94 -10.57 25.85
C ARG A 250 -10.38 -10.38 27.31
N SER A 251 -10.71 -9.14 27.68
CA SER A 251 -11.10 -8.75 29.05
C SER A 251 -12.61 -8.84 29.30
N VAL A 252 -13.39 -9.27 28.29
CA VAL A 252 -14.84 -9.50 28.32
C VAL A 252 -15.10 -10.98 28.10
#